data_AF-A0A2V6ACB9-F1
#
_entry.id   AF-A0A2V6ACB9-F1
#
_cell.length_a   1.000
_cell.length_b   1.000
_cell.length_c   1.000
_cell.angle_alpha   90.00
_cell.angle_beta   90.00
_cell.angle_gamma   90.00
#
_symmetry.space_group_name_H-M   'P 1'
#
loop_
_entity.id
_entity.type
_entity.pdbx_description
1 polymer ?
#
loop_
_entity_poly.entity_id
_entity_poly.type
_entity_poly.pdbx_seq_one_letter_code
_entity_poly.pdbx_strand_id
1 'polypeptide(L)'
;YFGYNSFYDQLTPQPYDQFRFSRVHEPYLHAMMGTRYVLCTAEKKPTDPGAKVRLEVQGYTLFENAAYMGRLTLVHTLAGIVKGENQFITEAGRGFDFLKSAYIQETDTSRVKAFLSKTPVETSAINDRIYVITSSINRVAAVIQSPQPGVLVLNEWFIPAWRANVNGDSEGILRINQWQVGVPVRAGRNVVEFTYRPAVFWWLLILNRVTWILLAALVLARFVRLFFPFTLIRV
;
A
#
# COMPACT_ATOMS: atom_id res chain seq x y z
N TYR A 1 -33.72 -6.90 -4.24
CA TYR A 1 -33.66 -5.43 -4.21
C TYR A 1 -32.30 -5.03 -3.63
N PHE A 2 -31.24 -5.00 -4.44
CA PHE A 2 -29.95 -4.40 -4.05
C PHE A 2 -29.56 -3.19 -4.92
N GLY A 3 -30.41 -2.78 -5.87
CA GLY A 3 -30.36 -1.43 -6.46
C GLY A 3 -29.19 -1.09 -7.39
N TYR A 4 -28.26 -2.00 -7.67
CA TYR A 4 -27.14 -1.71 -8.59
C TYR A 4 -27.48 -2.18 -10.01
N ASN A 5 -27.91 -1.24 -10.86
CA ASN A 5 -28.20 -1.50 -12.29
C ASN A 5 -26.99 -1.26 -13.21
N SER A 6 -25.89 -0.72 -12.68
CA SER A 6 -24.62 -0.59 -13.40
C SER A 6 -23.45 -0.58 -12.42
N PHE A 7 -22.43 -1.38 -12.71
CA PHE A 7 -21.10 -1.29 -12.10
C PHE A 7 -20.23 -0.48 -13.06
N TYR A 8 -19.93 0.75 -12.70
CA TYR A 8 -19.03 1.62 -13.44
C TYR A 8 -17.70 1.65 -12.70
N ASP A 9 -16.72 0.88 -13.17
CA ASP A 9 -15.36 0.92 -12.66
C ASP A 9 -14.58 1.97 -13.43
N GLN A 10 -14.48 3.16 -12.84
CA GLN A 10 -13.73 4.26 -13.40
C GLN A 10 -12.25 4.11 -13.04
N LEU A 11 -11.56 3.20 -13.73
CA LEU A 11 -10.10 3.11 -13.64
C LEU A 11 -9.50 4.30 -14.42
N THR A 12 -9.43 5.49 -13.80
CA THR A 12 -8.55 6.62 -14.22
C THR A 12 -7.19 6.06 -14.63
N PRO A 13 -6.45 6.56 -15.64
CA PRO A 13 -5.19 5.95 -16.08
C PRO A 13 -4.28 5.63 -14.89
N GLN A 14 -4.29 4.36 -14.51
CA GLN A 14 -3.73 3.89 -13.25
C GLN A 14 -2.23 3.73 -13.45
N PRO A 15 -1.41 3.81 -12.38
CA PRO A 15 -0.03 3.37 -12.46
C PRO A 15 -0.05 1.91 -12.93
N TYR A 16 0.38 1.64 -14.17
CA TYR A 16 0.32 0.32 -14.80
C TYR A 16 0.90 -0.78 -13.91
N ASP A 17 1.98 -0.46 -13.20
CA ASP A 17 2.65 -1.37 -12.27
C ASP A 17 1.78 -1.80 -11.10
N GLN A 18 0.87 -0.93 -10.63
CA GLN A 18 0.00 -1.26 -9.51
C GLN A 18 -1.09 -2.26 -9.92
N PHE A 19 -1.49 -2.38 -11.18
CA PHE A 19 -2.59 -3.30 -11.54
C PHE A 19 -2.15 -4.51 -12.35
N ARG A 20 -0.87 -4.60 -12.75
CA ARG A 20 -0.37 -5.79 -13.47
C ARG A 20 -0.43 -7.07 -12.64
N PHE A 21 -0.47 -6.99 -11.31
CA PHE A 21 -0.67 -8.17 -10.45
C PHE A 21 -2.06 -8.81 -10.60
N SER A 22 -3.06 -8.07 -11.09
CA SER A 22 -4.38 -8.65 -11.42
C SER A 22 -4.29 -9.73 -12.51
N ARG A 23 -3.19 -9.73 -13.28
CA ARG A 23 -2.90 -10.71 -14.34
C ARG A 23 -2.06 -11.88 -13.83
N VAL A 24 -1.54 -11.82 -12.61
CA VAL A 24 -0.73 -12.89 -12.02
C VAL A 24 -1.67 -13.93 -11.41
N HIS A 25 -1.69 -15.12 -12.00
CA HIS A 25 -2.63 -16.19 -11.65
C HIS A 25 -2.07 -17.07 -10.52
N GLU A 26 -1.79 -16.47 -9.37
CA GLU A 26 -1.26 -17.17 -8.20
C GLU A 26 -2.30 -17.23 -7.07
N PRO A 27 -2.60 -18.43 -6.51
CA PRO A 27 -3.78 -18.66 -5.69
C PRO A 27 -3.82 -17.85 -4.39
N TYR A 28 -2.68 -17.41 -3.86
CA TYR A 28 -2.60 -16.67 -2.59
C TYR A 28 -2.29 -15.19 -2.77
N LEU A 29 -1.97 -14.76 -3.99
CA LEU A 29 -1.46 -13.41 -4.23
C LEU A 29 -2.53 -12.36 -3.99
N HIS A 30 -3.76 -12.61 -4.43
CA HIS A 30 -4.88 -11.68 -4.21
C HIS A 30 -5.19 -11.55 -2.72
N ALA A 31 -5.23 -12.65 -1.99
CA ALA A 31 -5.45 -12.66 -0.54
C ALA A 31 -4.36 -11.88 0.20
N MET A 32 -3.09 -12.08 -0.17
CA MET A 32 -1.94 -11.35 0.36
C MET A 32 -2.01 -9.84 0.04
N MET A 33 -2.53 -9.46 -1.13
CA MET A 33 -2.75 -8.06 -1.51
C MET A 33 -4.06 -7.48 -0.92
N GLY A 34 -4.73 -8.21 -0.02
CA GLY A 34 -5.87 -7.73 0.76
C GLY A 34 -7.23 -7.97 0.14
N THR A 35 -7.32 -8.76 -0.94
CA THR A 35 -8.59 -9.15 -1.54
C THR A 35 -9.35 -10.07 -0.59
N ARG A 36 -10.32 -9.51 0.12
CA ARG A 36 -11.24 -10.26 0.97
C ARG A 36 -12.40 -10.88 0.20
N TYR A 37 -12.89 -10.19 -0.84
CA TYR A 37 -14.06 -10.62 -1.60
C TYR A 37 -13.71 -10.80 -3.08
N VAL A 38 -14.15 -11.90 -3.66
CA VAL A 38 -13.93 -12.22 -5.08
C VAL A 38 -15.28 -12.48 -5.72
N LEU A 39 -15.58 -11.78 -6.81
CA LEU A 39 -16.80 -11.98 -7.59
C LEU A 39 -16.47 -12.87 -8.79
N CYS A 40 -17.19 -13.98 -8.96
CA CYS A 40 -17.05 -14.86 -10.12
C CYS A 40 -18.39 -15.01 -10.85
N THR A 41 -18.34 -15.26 -12.16
CA THR A 41 -19.49 -15.76 -12.93
C THR A 41 -19.73 -17.23 -12.60
N ALA A 42 -20.92 -17.75 -12.91
CA ALA A 42 -21.30 -19.15 -12.66
C ALA A 42 -20.30 -20.19 -13.22
N GLU A 43 -19.56 -19.84 -14.28
CA GLU A 43 -18.59 -20.73 -14.94
C GLU A 43 -17.19 -20.70 -14.31
N LYS A 44 -16.88 -19.71 -13.47
CA LYS A 44 -15.55 -19.50 -12.89
C LYS A 44 -15.58 -19.69 -11.38
N LYS A 45 -14.48 -20.21 -10.85
CA LYS A 45 -14.23 -20.30 -9.40
C LYS A 45 -13.05 -19.39 -9.02
N PRO A 46 -13.03 -18.88 -7.79
CA PRO A 46 -11.86 -18.17 -7.28
C PRO A 46 -10.65 -19.12 -7.26
N THR A 47 -9.45 -18.56 -7.43
CA THR A 47 -8.18 -19.29 -7.32
C THR A 47 -7.85 -19.66 -5.87
N ASP A 48 -8.40 -18.92 -4.90
CA ASP A 48 -8.25 -19.18 -3.48
C ASP A 48 -9.01 -20.44 -3.03
N PRO A 49 -8.34 -21.50 -2.57
CA PRO A 49 -8.99 -22.78 -2.21
C PRO A 49 -9.87 -22.69 -0.97
N GLY A 50 -9.66 -21.69 -0.10
CA GLY A 50 -10.42 -21.46 1.14
C GLY A 50 -11.62 -20.52 1.00
N ALA A 51 -11.93 -20.06 -0.21
CA ALA A 51 -12.95 -19.06 -0.44
C ALA A 51 -14.36 -19.62 -0.21
N LYS A 52 -15.17 -18.93 0.61
CA LYS A 52 -16.54 -19.35 0.97
C LYS A 52 -17.57 -18.51 0.25
N VAL A 53 -18.61 -19.15 -0.27
CA VAL A 53 -19.75 -18.43 -0.86
C VAL A 53 -20.41 -17.54 0.19
N ARG A 54 -20.62 -16.26 -0.15
CA ARG A 54 -21.35 -15.30 0.68
C ARG A 54 -22.68 -14.89 0.10
N LEU A 55 -22.74 -14.75 -1.21
CA LEU A 55 -23.93 -14.28 -1.91
C LEU A 55 -23.95 -14.82 -3.34
N GLU A 56 -25.11 -15.23 -3.82
CA GLU A 56 -25.33 -15.57 -5.22
C GLU A 56 -26.49 -14.76 -5.77
N VAL A 57 -26.27 -14.02 -6.86
CA VAL A 57 -27.26 -13.15 -7.49
C VAL A 57 -27.05 -13.16 -9.00
N GLN A 58 -28.11 -13.46 -9.75
CA GLN A 58 -28.17 -13.28 -11.22
C GLN A 58 -26.96 -13.87 -11.98
N GLY A 59 -26.53 -15.08 -11.62
CA GLY A 59 -25.40 -15.77 -12.29
C GLY A 59 -24.01 -15.35 -11.83
N TYR A 60 -23.92 -14.53 -10.78
CA TYR A 60 -22.67 -14.20 -10.10
C TYR A 60 -22.65 -14.75 -8.68
N THR A 61 -21.48 -15.24 -8.28
CA THR A 61 -21.21 -15.72 -6.92
C THR A 61 -20.12 -14.85 -6.30
N LEU A 62 -20.45 -14.23 -5.16
CA LEU A 62 -19.52 -13.51 -4.31
C LEU A 62 -18.92 -14.49 -3.30
N PHE A 63 -17.61 -14.66 -3.36
CA PHE A 63 -16.84 -15.45 -2.42
C PHE A 63 -16.13 -14.54 -1.41
N GLU A 64 -15.99 -14.98 -0.16
CA GLU A 64 -15.14 -14.37 0.85
C GLU A 64 -13.95 -15.26 1.17
N ASN A 65 -12.76 -14.68 1.12
CA ASN A 65 -11.54 -15.24 1.65
C ASN A 65 -11.35 -14.78 3.09
N ALA A 66 -11.40 -15.71 4.04
CA ALA A 66 -11.19 -15.41 5.46
C ALA A 66 -9.72 -15.17 5.81
N ALA A 67 -8.78 -15.67 5.00
CA ALA A 67 -7.35 -15.59 5.23
C ALA A 67 -6.69 -14.40 4.52
N TYR A 68 -7.44 -13.33 4.20
CA TYR A 68 -6.88 -12.15 3.55
C TYR A 68 -5.93 -11.37 4.48
N MET A 69 -4.90 -10.75 3.91
CA MET A 69 -4.01 -9.86 4.64
C MET A 69 -4.69 -8.51 4.83
N GLY A 70 -4.93 -8.11 6.09
CA GLY A 70 -5.47 -6.80 6.41
C GLY A 70 -4.53 -5.66 5.99
N ARG A 71 -4.99 -4.41 6.11
CA ARG A 71 -4.18 -3.23 5.76
C ARG A 71 -2.89 -3.15 6.57
N LEU A 72 -2.93 -3.62 7.82
CA LEU A 72 -1.77 -3.81 8.67
C LEU A 72 -1.69 -5.27 9.08
N THR A 73 -0.51 -5.87 9.02
CA THR A 73 -0.24 -7.24 9.47
C THR A 73 1.16 -7.30 10.07
N LEU A 74 1.31 -7.89 11.24
CA LEU A 74 2.61 -8.10 11.88
C LEU A 74 3.11 -9.50 11.54
N VAL A 75 4.31 -9.59 10.98
CA VAL A 75 4.96 -10.87 10.66
C VAL A 75 6.24 -11.04 11.46
N HIS A 76 6.57 -12.28 11.80
CA HIS A 76 7.69 -12.62 12.70
C HIS A 76 8.72 -13.55 12.09
N THR A 77 8.37 -14.22 10.99
CA THR A 77 9.23 -15.22 10.37
C THR A 77 9.65 -14.82 8.97
N LEU A 78 10.83 -15.27 8.58
CA LEU A 78 11.35 -15.07 7.24
C LEU A 78 10.90 -16.21 6.34
N ALA A 79 10.08 -15.92 5.34
CA ALA A 79 9.70 -16.91 4.31
C ALA A 79 10.85 -17.16 3.32
N GLY A 80 11.58 -16.10 2.97
CA GLY A 80 12.73 -16.18 2.07
C GLY A 80 13.33 -14.82 1.73
N ILE A 81 14.41 -14.86 0.94
CA ILE A 81 15.11 -13.66 0.45
C ILE A 81 15.09 -13.70 -1.08
N VAL A 82 14.62 -12.63 -1.70
CA VAL A 82 14.45 -12.55 -3.15
C VAL A 82 15.27 -11.40 -3.73
N LYS A 83 15.77 -11.60 -4.94
CA LYS A 83 16.50 -10.58 -5.72
C LYS A 83 15.57 -9.70 -6.55
N GLY A 84 14.38 -10.19 -6.85
CA GLY A 84 13.45 -9.52 -7.75
C GLY A 84 12.10 -10.21 -7.82
N GLU A 85 11.24 -9.67 -8.66
CA GLU A 85 9.83 -10.04 -8.73
C GLU A 85 9.58 -11.44 -9.27
N ASN A 86 10.26 -11.82 -10.35
CA ASN A 86 10.07 -13.16 -10.94
C ASN A 86 10.44 -14.27 -9.94
N GLN A 87 11.51 -14.07 -9.16
CA GLN A 87 11.91 -15.00 -8.12
C GLN A 87 10.86 -15.04 -6.99
N PHE A 88 10.36 -13.87 -6.58
CA PHE A 88 9.29 -13.79 -5.59
C PHE A 88 8.03 -14.56 -6.04
N ILE A 89 7.54 -14.30 -7.26
CA ILE A 89 6.35 -15.01 -7.79
C ILE A 89 6.58 -16.52 -7.81
N THR A 90 7.76 -16.97 -8.29
CA THR A 90 8.09 -18.40 -8.37
C THR A 90 8.17 -19.07 -6.99
N GLU A 91 8.76 -18.40 -5.99
CA GLU A 91 8.91 -18.97 -4.64
C GLU A 91 7.60 -18.88 -3.85
N ALA A 92 6.90 -17.74 -3.89
CA ALA A 92 5.62 -17.54 -3.26
C ALA A 92 4.52 -18.45 -3.83
N GLY A 93 4.57 -18.77 -5.13
CA GLY A 93 3.66 -19.70 -5.79
C GLY A 93 3.75 -21.15 -5.26
N ARG A 94 4.85 -21.51 -4.57
CA ARG A 94 4.95 -22.79 -3.84
C ARG A 94 4.12 -22.82 -2.55
N GLY A 95 3.58 -21.67 -2.15
CA GLY A 95 2.80 -21.48 -0.93
C GLY A 95 3.67 -21.08 0.25
N PHE A 96 3.20 -20.07 0.99
CA PHE A 96 3.76 -19.65 2.27
C PHE A 96 2.66 -18.99 3.12
N ASP A 97 2.82 -19.00 4.45
CA ASP A 97 1.88 -18.34 5.36
C ASP A 97 2.18 -16.84 5.41
N PHE A 98 1.58 -16.09 4.48
CA PHE A 98 1.80 -14.63 4.36
C PHE A 98 1.28 -13.83 5.56
N LEU A 99 0.45 -14.42 6.43
CA LEU A 99 -0.02 -13.79 7.66
C LEU A 99 1.00 -13.88 8.80
N LYS A 100 1.98 -14.77 8.70
CA LYS A 100 3.01 -14.97 9.74
C LYS A 100 4.43 -14.68 9.24
N SER A 101 4.64 -14.83 7.94
CA SER A 101 5.94 -14.81 7.31
C SER A 101 5.98 -13.87 6.12
N ALA A 102 7.18 -13.40 5.77
CA ALA A 102 7.36 -12.50 4.65
C ALA A 102 8.65 -12.77 3.86
N TYR A 103 8.61 -12.43 2.58
CA TYR A 103 9.78 -12.32 1.73
C TYR A 103 10.38 -10.92 1.79
N ILE A 104 11.71 -10.84 1.76
CA ILE A 104 12.44 -9.58 1.81
C ILE A 104 13.38 -9.45 0.61
N GLN A 105 13.75 -8.23 0.26
CA GLN A 105 14.82 -8.02 -0.71
C GLN A 105 16.19 -8.36 -0.13
N GLU A 106 17.07 -8.91 -0.96
CA GLU A 106 18.47 -9.19 -0.60
C GLU A 106 19.19 -7.96 -0.03
N THR A 107 18.92 -6.78 -0.59
CA THR A 107 19.45 -5.47 -0.16
C THR A 107 19.00 -5.07 1.25
N ASP A 108 17.82 -5.51 1.68
CA ASP A 108 17.24 -5.16 2.98
C ASP A 108 17.55 -6.20 4.08
N THR A 109 18.22 -7.31 3.74
CA THR A 109 18.48 -8.43 4.66
C THR A 109 19.12 -7.99 5.98
N SER A 110 20.15 -7.15 5.93
CA SER A 110 20.85 -6.70 7.15
C SER A 110 19.96 -5.92 8.11
N ARG A 111 18.91 -5.26 7.61
CA ARG A 111 17.99 -4.43 8.40
C ARG A 111 16.93 -5.25 9.13
N VAL A 112 16.65 -6.47 8.67
CA VAL A 112 15.56 -7.31 9.18
C VAL A 112 16.00 -8.61 9.84
N LYS A 113 17.28 -9.01 9.72
CA LYS A 113 17.82 -10.22 10.39
C LYS A 113 17.57 -10.27 11.90
N ALA A 114 17.55 -9.11 12.56
CA ALA A 114 17.29 -9.01 14.01
C ALA A 114 15.78 -9.06 14.36
N PHE A 115 14.90 -8.94 13.37
CA PHE A 115 13.46 -8.81 13.56
C PHE A 115 12.68 -10.04 13.08
N LEU A 116 13.19 -10.75 12.08
CA LEU A 116 12.56 -11.95 11.54
C LEU A 116 13.39 -13.18 11.91
N SER A 117 12.74 -14.16 12.52
CA SER A 117 13.35 -15.45 12.81
C SER A 117 13.28 -16.37 11.59
N LYS A 118 14.35 -17.11 11.30
CA LYS A 118 14.33 -18.17 10.28
C LYS A 118 13.54 -19.41 10.73
N THR A 119 13.49 -19.65 12.03
CA THR A 119 12.74 -20.76 12.61
C THR A 119 11.37 -20.25 13.04
N PRO A 120 10.28 -20.94 12.68
CA PRO A 120 8.98 -20.69 13.29
C PRO A 120 9.09 -20.82 14.80
N VAL A 121 8.82 -19.74 15.53
CA VAL A 121 8.69 -19.82 17.00
C VAL A 121 7.44 -20.66 17.27
N GLU A 122 7.57 -21.72 18.08
CA GLU A 122 6.45 -22.57 18.48
C GLU A 122 5.28 -21.69 18.93
N THR A 123 4.18 -21.82 18.22
CA THR A 123 3.00 -20.96 18.21
C THR A 123 2.17 -21.13 19.48
N SER A 124 2.79 -21.00 20.65
CA SER A 124 2.05 -20.72 21.89
C SER A 124 1.65 -19.25 21.87
N ALA A 125 0.52 -18.98 21.20
CA ALA A 125 -0.21 -17.70 21.19
C ALA A 125 0.67 -16.44 21.26
N ILE A 126 1.36 -16.11 20.16
CA ILE A 126 1.87 -14.75 19.97
C ILE A 126 0.64 -13.82 20.03
N ASN A 127 0.47 -13.15 21.17
CA ASN A 127 -0.68 -12.30 21.46
C ASN A 127 -0.40 -10.89 20.94
N ASP A 128 -0.23 -10.79 19.62
CA ASP A 128 -0.06 -9.52 18.97
C ASP A 128 -1.36 -8.73 19.01
N ARG A 129 -1.22 -7.43 19.30
CA ARG A 129 -2.34 -6.51 19.27
C ARG A 129 -1.98 -5.30 18.44
N ILE A 130 -2.82 -5.06 17.43
CA ILE A 130 -2.71 -3.91 16.53
C ILE A 130 -3.93 -3.03 16.79
N TYR A 131 -3.71 -1.86 17.38
CA TYR A 131 -4.74 -0.86 17.61
C TYR A 131 -4.56 0.28 16.60
N VAL A 132 -5.43 0.33 15.60
CA VAL A 132 -5.38 1.37 14.57
C VAL A 132 -5.90 2.69 15.15
N ILE A 133 -5.03 3.71 15.18
CA ILE A 133 -5.36 5.07 15.62
C ILE A 133 -5.96 5.87 14.46
N THR A 134 -5.40 5.72 13.26
CA THR A 134 -5.84 6.44 12.06
C THR A 134 -5.64 5.55 10.84
N SER A 135 -6.63 5.53 9.96
CA SER A 135 -6.58 4.82 8.67
C SER A 135 -7.16 5.72 7.60
N SER A 136 -6.30 6.52 6.97
CA SER A 136 -6.65 7.41 5.85
C SER A 136 -5.84 7.05 4.62
N ILE A 137 -6.08 7.73 3.50
CA ILE A 137 -5.37 7.47 2.24
C ILE A 137 -3.87 7.76 2.39
N ASN A 138 -3.50 8.91 2.95
CA ASN A 138 -2.10 9.36 3.02
C ASN A 138 -1.43 9.13 4.38
N ARG A 139 -2.16 8.62 5.37
CA ARG A 139 -1.68 8.45 6.74
C ARG A 139 -2.31 7.25 7.41
N VAL A 140 -1.48 6.35 7.93
CA VAL A 140 -1.88 5.20 8.73
C VAL A 140 -1.07 5.20 10.01
N ALA A 141 -1.73 5.16 11.17
CA ALA A 141 -1.06 5.12 12.46
C ALA A 141 -1.66 4.03 13.33
N ALA A 142 -0.82 3.27 14.03
CA ALA A 142 -1.25 2.19 14.91
C ALA A 142 -0.33 2.03 16.11
N VAL A 143 -0.91 1.54 17.22
CA VAL A 143 -0.15 1.01 18.35
C VAL A 143 -0.02 -0.49 18.18
N ILE A 144 1.20 -0.98 18.18
CA ILE A 144 1.55 -2.41 18.09
C ILE A 144 2.02 -2.86 19.46
N GLN A 145 1.45 -3.95 19.98
CA GLN A 145 1.95 -4.64 21.16
C GLN A 145 2.28 -6.07 20.76
N SER A 146 3.54 -6.46 20.89
CA SER A 146 3.99 -7.81 20.55
C SER A 146 5.03 -8.31 21.56
N PRO A 147 5.00 -9.57 21.99
CA PRO A 147 6.02 -10.11 22.90
C PRO A 147 7.40 -10.28 22.26
N GLN A 148 7.51 -10.18 20.94
CA GLN A 148 8.75 -10.44 20.20
C GLN A 148 8.91 -9.42 19.06
N PRO A 149 10.14 -9.23 18.52
CA PRO A 149 10.32 -8.34 17.38
C PRO A 149 9.66 -8.91 16.12
N GLY A 150 9.33 -8.03 15.18
CA GLY A 150 8.71 -8.40 13.91
C GLY A 150 8.79 -7.28 12.88
N VAL A 151 8.16 -7.48 11.74
CA VAL A 151 7.99 -6.45 10.71
C VAL A 151 6.51 -6.15 10.56
N LEU A 152 6.13 -4.89 10.79
CA LEU A 152 4.79 -4.44 10.50
C LEU A 152 4.69 -4.16 9.00
N VAL A 153 3.84 -4.93 8.34
CA VAL A 153 3.51 -4.79 6.92
C VAL A 153 2.31 -3.87 6.78
N LEU A 154 2.48 -2.82 5.99
CA LEU A 154 1.42 -2.00 5.42
C LEU A 154 1.11 -2.54 4.01
N ASN A 155 -0.12 -3.03 3.83
CA ASN A 155 -0.60 -3.59 2.58
C ASN A 155 -0.95 -2.48 1.57
N GLU A 156 0.09 -1.75 1.16
CA GLU A 156 0.07 -0.67 0.18
C GLU A 156 1.23 -0.88 -0.79
N TRP A 157 1.08 -0.42 -2.02
CA TRP A 157 2.13 -0.54 -3.02
C TRP A 157 3.39 0.22 -2.61
N PHE A 158 4.55 -0.45 -2.73
CA PHE A 158 5.83 0.12 -2.37
C PHE A 158 6.21 1.22 -3.34
N ILE A 159 6.26 2.43 -2.81
CA ILE A 159 6.74 3.63 -3.50
C ILE A 159 7.70 4.33 -2.54
N PRO A 160 8.90 4.77 -2.96
CA PRO A 160 9.85 5.52 -2.12
C PRO A 160 9.37 6.95 -1.78
N ALA A 161 8.05 7.16 -1.74
CA ALA A 161 7.36 8.35 -1.22
C ALA A 161 6.68 8.05 0.13
N TRP A 162 6.55 6.78 0.51
CA TRP A 162 6.16 6.38 1.86
C TRP A 162 7.30 6.68 2.84
N ARG A 163 6.92 7.09 4.04
CA ARG A 163 7.81 7.26 5.20
C ARG A 163 7.20 6.52 6.38
N ALA A 164 8.03 5.98 7.25
CA ALA A 164 7.61 5.37 8.50
C ALA A 164 8.28 6.07 9.68
N ASN A 165 7.53 6.28 10.75
CA ASN A 165 8.07 6.67 12.04
C ASN A 165 7.73 5.57 13.05
N VAL A 166 8.69 5.19 13.89
CA VAL A 166 8.48 4.23 14.98
C VAL A 166 8.87 4.91 16.29
N ASN A 167 7.91 5.03 17.20
CA ASN A 167 8.07 5.73 18.48
C ASN A 167 8.53 7.19 18.36
N GLY A 168 8.23 7.83 17.23
CA GLY A 168 8.61 9.22 16.93
C GLY A 168 9.87 9.36 16.07
N ASP A 169 10.68 8.30 15.97
CA ASP A 169 11.91 8.30 15.19
C ASP A 169 11.64 7.91 13.74
N SER A 170 12.27 8.62 12.79
CA SER A 170 12.16 8.31 11.37
C SER A 170 12.88 6.99 11.07
N GLU A 171 12.12 6.01 10.59
CA GLU A 171 12.62 4.70 10.23
C GLU A 171 12.53 4.49 8.72
N GLY A 172 13.53 3.83 8.15
CA GLY A 172 13.51 3.50 6.73
C GLY A 172 12.41 2.46 6.46
N ILE A 173 11.64 2.67 5.39
CA ILE A 173 10.73 1.62 4.89
C ILE A 173 11.51 0.46 4.26
N LEU A 174 10.87 -0.70 4.20
CA LEU A 174 11.36 -1.93 3.60
C LEU A 174 10.42 -2.33 2.46
N ARG A 175 10.96 -2.94 1.40
CA ARG A 175 10.12 -3.59 0.40
C ARG A 175 9.90 -5.05 0.79
N ILE A 176 8.69 -5.35 1.23
CA ILE A 176 8.28 -6.67 1.73
C ILE A 176 7.33 -7.33 0.74
N ASN A 177 7.40 -8.66 0.62
CA ASN A 177 6.57 -9.44 -0.32
C ASN A 177 6.57 -8.83 -1.73
N GLN A 178 7.74 -8.32 -2.09
CA GLN A 178 8.07 -7.56 -3.28
C GLN A 178 7.31 -6.25 -3.54
N TRP A 179 6.09 -6.06 -3.06
CA TRP A 179 5.30 -4.86 -3.38
C TRP A 179 4.71 -4.15 -2.18
N GLN A 180 4.85 -4.70 -0.98
CA GLN A 180 4.28 -4.12 0.23
C GLN A 180 5.31 -3.26 0.96
N VAL A 181 4.82 -2.35 1.79
CA VAL A 181 5.66 -1.48 2.63
C VAL A 181 5.83 -2.17 3.98
N GLY A 182 7.07 -2.30 4.46
CA GLY A 182 7.36 -2.82 5.79
C GLY A 182 8.12 -1.83 6.66
N VAL A 183 7.98 -1.94 7.97
CA VAL A 183 8.86 -1.31 8.95
C VAL A 183 9.15 -2.27 10.10
N PRO A 184 10.41 -2.40 10.56
CA PRO A 184 10.72 -3.25 11.69
C PRO A 184 10.17 -2.67 12.99
N VAL A 185 9.67 -3.51 13.87
CA VAL A 185 9.18 -3.15 15.21
C VAL A 185 9.83 -4.06 16.26
N ARG A 186 10.23 -3.48 17.38
CA ARG A 186 10.84 -4.23 18.49
C ARG A 186 9.77 -4.96 19.31
N ALA A 187 10.19 -5.92 20.13
CA ALA A 187 9.32 -6.46 21.17
C ALA A 187 8.81 -5.34 22.10
N GLY A 188 7.61 -5.51 22.64
CA GLY A 188 6.91 -4.55 23.49
C GLY A 188 5.91 -3.69 22.73
N ARG A 189 5.69 -2.47 23.24
CA ARG A 189 4.74 -1.50 22.68
C ARG A 189 5.46 -0.55 21.74
N ASN A 190 5.01 -0.47 20.49
CA ASN A 190 5.50 0.48 19.49
C ASN A 190 4.34 1.34 18.96
N VAL A 191 4.59 2.61 18.73
CA VAL A 191 3.68 3.50 17.98
C VAL A 191 4.26 3.68 16.60
N VAL A 192 3.55 3.22 15.58
CA VAL A 192 4.01 3.26 14.19
C VAL A 192 3.11 4.18 13.37
N GLU A 193 3.73 5.04 12.57
CA GLU A 193 3.04 5.95 11.66
C GLU A 193 3.64 5.84 10.26
N PHE A 194 2.81 5.49 9.28
CA PHE A 194 3.12 5.58 7.87
C PHE A 194 2.50 6.84 7.28
N THR A 195 3.29 7.60 6.52
CA THR A 195 2.81 8.78 5.78
C THR A 195 3.26 8.73 4.33
N TYR A 196 2.32 8.94 3.41
CA TYR A 196 2.60 9.06 1.98
C TYR A 196 2.85 10.53 1.61
N ARG A 197 4.07 10.85 1.17
CA ARG A 197 4.49 12.22 0.80
C ARG A 197 5.26 12.24 -0.53
N PRO A 198 4.57 12.19 -1.68
CA PRO A 198 5.21 12.23 -2.99
C PRO A 198 5.81 13.62 -3.27
N ALA A 199 7.14 13.70 -3.40
CA ALA A 199 7.83 14.98 -3.61
C ALA A 199 7.38 15.71 -4.88
N VAL A 200 7.12 14.96 -5.97
CA VAL A 200 6.69 15.52 -7.26
C VAL A 200 5.36 16.27 -7.13
N PHE A 201 4.41 15.74 -6.35
CA PHE A 201 3.12 16.40 -6.14
C PHE A 201 3.30 17.80 -5.53
N TRP A 202 4.16 17.92 -4.52
CA TRP A 202 4.46 19.19 -3.88
C TRP A 202 5.15 20.17 -4.84
N TRP A 203 6.08 19.70 -5.68
CA TRP A 203 6.70 20.53 -6.72
C TRP A 203 5.69 21.03 -7.75
N LEU A 204 4.77 20.17 -8.20
CA LEU A 204 3.73 20.56 -9.14
C LEU A 204 2.74 21.55 -8.54
N LEU A 205 2.41 21.44 -7.25
CA LEU A 205 1.60 22.43 -6.55
C LEU A 205 2.29 23.79 -6.50
N ILE A 206 3.59 23.85 -6.20
CA ILE A 206 4.37 25.09 -6.21
C ILE A 206 4.37 25.69 -7.61
N LEU A 207 4.69 24.89 -8.63
CA LEU A 207 4.70 25.33 -10.03
C LEU A 207 3.35 25.89 -10.46
N ASN A 208 2.25 25.20 -10.12
CA ASN A 208 0.90 25.66 -10.40
C ASN A 208 0.62 27.04 -9.80
N ARG A 209 1.02 27.27 -8.54
CA ARG A 209 0.86 28.57 -7.88
C ARG A 209 1.68 29.66 -8.57
N VAL A 210 2.92 29.36 -8.95
CA VAL A 210 3.77 30.30 -9.70
C VAL A 210 3.14 30.66 -11.05
N THR A 211 2.61 29.67 -11.79
CA THR A 211 1.92 29.92 -13.06
C THR A 211 0.72 30.85 -12.89
N TRP A 212 -0.12 30.64 -11.87
CA TRP A 212 -1.27 31.52 -11.61
C TRP A 212 -0.86 32.94 -11.25
N ILE A 213 0.21 33.11 -10.46
CA ILE A 213 0.75 34.43 -10.11
C ILE A 213 1.26 35.16 -11.37
N LEU A 214 1.99 34.47 -12.24
CA LEU A 214 2.51 35.05 -13.49
C LEU A 214 1.38 35.44 -14.45
N LEU A 215 0.33 34.61 -14.58
CA LEU A 215 -0.83 34.94 -15.40
C LEU A 215 -1.59 36.15 -14.85
N ALA A 216 -1.81 36.21 -13.54
CA ALA A 216 -2.45 37.36 -12.90
C ALA A 216 -1.63 38.66 -13.10
N ALA A 217 -0.30 38.59 -12.95
CA ALA A 217 0.60 39.71 -13.20
C ALA A 217 0.55 40.17 -14.66
N LEU A 218 0.47 39.23 -15.62
CA LEU A 218 0.38 39.56 -17.04
C LEU A 218 -0.96 40.22 -17.39
N VAL A 219 -2.08 39.72 -16.84
CA VAL A 219 -3.41 40.33 -16.99
C VAL A 219 -3.41 41.73 -16.39
N LEU A 220 -2.86 41.90 -15.17
CA LEU A 220 -2.77 43.20 -14.52
C LEU A 220 -1.90 44.18 -15.31
N ALA A 221 -0.74 43.75 -15.81
CA ALA A 221 0.14 44.58 -16.64
C ALA A 221 -0.55 45.03 -17.94
N ARG A 222 -1.34 44.15 -18.57
CA ARG A 222 -2.15 44.52 -19.74
C ARG A 222 -3.27 45.49 -19.38
N PHE A 223 -3.97 45.26 -18.27
CA PHE A 223 -5.01 46.15 -17.78
C PHE A 223 -4.46 47.55 -17.50
N VAL A 224 -3.34 47.67 -16.78
CA VAL A 224 -2.68 48.95 -16.52
C VAL A 224 -2.29 49.66 -17.82
N ARG A 225 -1.73 48.94 -18.81
CA ARG A 225 -1.39 49.53 -20.11
C ARG A 225 -2.61 50.04 -20.90
N LEU A 226 -3.76 49.37 -20.78
CA LEU A 226 -4.99 49.75 -21.51
C LEU A 226 -5.68 50.97 -20.87
N PHE A 227 -5.73 51.03 -19.54
CA PHE A 227 -6.45 52.08 -18.82
C PHE A 227 -5.58 53.28 -18.42
N PHE A 228 -4.26 53.11 -18.35
CA PHE A 228 -3.28 54.16 -18.12
C PHE A 228 -2.24 54.14 -19.25
N PRO A 229 -2.61 54.52 -20.49
CA PRO A 229 -1.63 54.70 -21.55
C PRO A 229 -0.64 55.77 -21.10
N PHE A 230 0.65 55.44 -21.02
CA PHE A 230 1.70 56.42 -20.78
C PHE A 230 1.65 57.45 -21.93
N THR A 231 1.02 58.60 -21.69
CA THR A 231 1.17 59.76 -22.56
C THR A 231 2.61 60.23 -22.47
N LEU A 232 3.43 59.82 -23.44
CA LEU A 232 4.69 60.46 -23.74
C LEU A 232 4.40 61.94 -24.01
N ILE A 233 4.71 62.80 -23.04
CA ILE A 233 4.82 64.24 -23.27
C ILE A 233 5.99 64.39 -24.25
N ARG A 234 5.66 64.58 -25.54
CA ARG A 234 6.64 65.05 -26.52
C ARG A 234 6.94 66.52 -26.20
N VAL A 235 8.18 66.79 -25.80
CA VAL A 235 8.77 68.14 -25.76
C VAL A 235 9.28 68.48 -27.15
#